data_AF-A0A1U8AFC4-F1
#
_entry.id   AF-A0A1U8AFC4-F1
#
_cell.length_a   1.000
_cell.length_b   1.000
_cell.length_c   1.000
_cell.angle_alpha   90.00
_cell.angle_beta   90.00
_cell.angle_gamma   90.00
#
_symmetry.space_group_name_H-M   'P 1'
#
loop_
_entity.id
_entity.type
_entity.pdbx_description
1 polymer ?
#
loop_
_entity_poly.entity_id
_entity_poly.type
_entity_poly.pdbx_seq_one_letter_code
_entity_poly.pdbx_strand_id
1 'polypeptide(L)'
;MQRSLLKGTKKSLLRQPQQLHSFLSKNIIRNYAFGRSDGAKDVTPWTNLISVLARCSSSSEMALFEASRMRKLGIKPNSYTLVCMIRASTNLGWIFYGQQLHCYIIHSGFICNVFVSTAIISFYSKFELFDNAHNLFVEILHPNVVSWNSLVSGYVHGGQPHKALALVRELDRSDLRPDSFTFSASLVACVQLGLLKLGRSIHSKILKIGLEWNVVVGNCLIDMYGKCGSTDEAIQVFDETIDKDTVTWNSVVGATARNGRFEEALKLLLQMPAPDTISYNEVLNGIAQLGHIEDAVRFLEEMPSPSSSSWNCIISGYINRNRLPEALGLFAKMHLKDIEMDQFTYSSILRGIAGLSALTWGTLIHCRTIKTGLNTCSVVGSALIDMYSKCGQVDKAESIFGVLPRKNLVCWNAMISGYAHNGNANQVMRLFEQLVTASDLQPDGITFLSVLQACGQDEGLSHLGTHYLESMIREYGMDPMPEHCSCMIRLLGQRGEVWKAEWLIHELGYGSCGLVWRALLGACGACGDLKVAEVAAAKIIELEGDNELVYVLLSNMYASHGRWSDVSALRELMRKRGFRKEAGFSWIEVENVVSTLN
;
A
#
# COMPACT_ATOMS: atom_id res chain seq x y z
N MET A 1 -11.78 -1.68 33.42
CA MET A 1 -10.91 -0.48 33.40
C MET A 1 -9.51 -0.67 34.00
N GLN A 2 -9.33 -1.19 35.22
CA GLN A 2 -7.98 -1.29 35.83
C GLN A 2 -7.15 -2.52 35.40
N ARG A 3 -7.77 -3.65 35.02
CA ARG A 3 -7.07 -4.92 34.73
C ARG A 3 -6.40 -5.01 33.36
N SER A 4 -6.87 -4.26 32.33
CA SER A 4 -6.23 -4.28 30.99
C SER A 4 -4.98 -3.41 30.93
N LEU A 5 -5.02 -2.21 31.54
CA LEU A 5 -3.88 -1.30 31.67
C LEU A 5 -2.70 -1.92 32.44
N LEU A 6 -2.98 -2.71 33.48
CA LEU A 6 -1.95 -3.42 34.27
C LEU A 6 -1.34 -4.65 33.54
N LYS A 7 -2.10 -5.30 32.64
CA LYS A 7 -1.61 -6.45 31.86
C LYS A 7 -0.77 -6.01 30.65
N GLY A 8 -1.12 -4.89 30.00
CA GLY A 8 -0.35 -4.31 28.90
C GLY A 8 0.99 -3.71 29.37
N THR A 9 0.95 -2.91 30.43
CA THR A 9 2.16 -2.24 30.97
C THR A 9 3.15 -3.22 31.61
N LYS A 10 2.69 -4.29 32.29
CA LYS A 10 3.61 -5.34 32.81
C LYS A 10 4.36 -6.09 31.70
N LYS A 11 3.79 -6.23 30.50
CA LYS A 11 4.43 -6.94 29.38
C LYS A 11 5.46 -6.08 28.63
N SER A 12 5.31 -4.74 28.60
CA SER A 12 6.30 -3.83 27.98
C SER A 12 7.43 -3.43 28.93
N LEU A 13 7.16 -3.28 30.23
CA LEU A 13 8.14 -2.91 31.25
C LEU A 13 9.24 -3.96 31.51
N LEU A 14 9.10 -5.19 30.99
CA LEU A 14 10.06 -6.28 31.17
C LEU A 14 11.14 -6.35 30.08
N ARG A 15 11.12 -5.49 29.04
CA ARG A 15 12.02 -5.64 27.88
C ARG A 15 13.16 -4.63 27.73
N GLN A 16 13.26 -3.57 28.54
CA GLN A 16 14.44 -2.69 28.53
C GLN A 16 14.70 -2.05 29.91
N PRO A 17 15.72 -2.49 30.67
CA PRO A 17 16.12 -1.85 31.91
C PRO A 17 17.20 -0.76 31.66
N GLN A 18 16.94 0.43 32.20
CA GLN A 18 17.85 1.18 33.08
C GLN A 18 18.62 2.45 32.67
N GLN A 19 18.84 2.86 31.42
CA GLN A 19 19.79 3.99 31.21
C GLN A 19 19.26 5.41 31.02
N LEU A 20 17.96 5.64 30.79
CA LEU A 20 17.40 7.02 30.78
C LEU A 20 16.42 7.30 31.94
N HIS A 21 15.94 6.25 32.59
CA HIS A 21 14.76 6.32 33.46
C HIS A 21 15.05 6.85 34.87
N SER A 22 16.29 6.81 35.36
CA SER A 22 16.61 7.24 36.73
C SER A 22 17.06 8.69 36.84
N PHE A 23 17.67 9.27 35.79
CA PHE A 23 18.32 10.57 35.88
C PHE A 23 17.39 11.75 35.58
N LEU A 24 16.49 11.62 34.60
CA LEU A 24 15.55 12.69 34.22
C LEU A 24 14.26 12.68 35.04
N SER A 25 13.76 11.50 35.44
CA SER A 25 12.46 11.40 36.13
C SER A 25 12.52 11.85 37.59
N LYS A 26 13.56 11.51 38.36
CA LYS A 26 13.56 11.77 39.80
C LYS A 26 13.82 13.23 40.16
N ASN A 27 14.65 13.96 39.42
CA ASN A 27 14.99 15.35 39.75
C ASN A 27 13.98 16.37 39.21
N ILE A 28 13.40 16.14 38.02
CA ILE A 28 12.43 17.07 37.43
C ILE A 28 11.05 16.91 38.13
N ILE A 29 10.62 15.67 38.41
CA ILE A 29 9.33 15.41 39.07
C ILE A 29 9.33 15.91 40.53
N ARG A 30 10.48 15.85 41.23
CA ARG A 30 10.57 16.28 42.63
C ARG A 30 10.66 17.80 42.78
N ASN A 31 11.30 18.50 41.83
CA ASN A 31 11.46 19.96 41.89
C ASN A 31 10.26 20.75 41.32
N TYR A 32 9.48 20.20 40.39
CA TYR A 32 8.32 20.90 39.82
C TYR A 32 6.96 20.50 40.40
N ALA A 33 6.79 19.31 41.00
CA ALA A 33 5.45 18.79 41.30
C ALA A 33 4.98 18.91 42.76
N PHE A 34 5.84 19.17 43.74
CA PHE A 34 5.42 19.16 45.16
C PHE A 34 6.13 20.22 46.00
N GLY A 35 5.93 21.49 45.64
CA GLY A 35 5.97 22.56 46.64
C GLY A 35 4.79 22.37 47.59
N ARG A 36 5.08 22.21 48.90
CA ARG A 36 4.04 22.15 49.94
C ARG A 36 3.29 23.49 49.97
N SER A 37 2.09 23.53 49.42
CA SER A 37 1.09 24.52 49.76
C SER A 37 -0.30 24.00 49.40
N ASP A 38 -1.24 24.15 50.34
CA ASP A 38 -2.69 23.85 50.25
C ASP A 38 -3.42 24.66 49.15
N GLY A 39 -3.00 24.51 47.90
CA GLY A 39 -3.64 25.09 46.72
C GLY A 39 -4.32 24.01 45.89
N ALA A 40 -5.62 24.16 45.65
CA ALA A 40 -6.50 23.19 45.01
C ALA A 40 -5.94 22.60 43.69
N LYS A 41 -5.96 21.26 43.58
CA LYS A 41 -6.11 20.45 42.33
C LYS A 41 -5.61 21.10 41.02
N ASP A 42 -4.37 21.57 40.97
CA ASP A 42 -3.84 22.22 39.77
C ASP A 42 -3.54 21.18 38.67
N VAL A 43 -4.19 21.33 37.51
CA VAL A 43 -4.04 20.45 36.34
C VAL A 43 -2.85 20.86 35.45
N THR A 44 -2.32 22.07 35.64
CA THR A 44 -1.35 22.70 34.73
C THR A 44 0.01 21.98 34.69
N PRO A 45 0.63 21.58 35.82
CA PRO A 45 1.87 20.82 35.82
C PRO A 45 1.74 19.46 35.13
N TRP A 46 0.60 18.79 35.33
CA TRP A 46 0.28 17.52 34.67
C TRP A 46 0.09 17.70 33.16
N THR A 47 -0.62 18.74 32.75
CA THR A 47 -0.85 19.09 31.34
C THR A 47 0.47 19.29 30.61
N ASN A 48 1.40 20.06 31.19
CA ASN A 48 2.71 20.32 30.61
C ASN A 48 3.53 19.04 30.46
N LEU A 49 3.60 18.21 31.52
CA LEU A 49 4.31 16.94 31.49
C LEU A 49 3.75 16.00 30.41
N ILE A 50 2.44 15.81 30.38
CA ILE A 50 1.77 14.93 29.41
C ILE A 50 1.99 15.44 27.97
N SER A 51 1.97 16.76 27.75
CA SER A 51 2.18 17.34 26.42
C SER A 51 3.57 17.08 25.85
N VAL A 52 4.60 17.16 26.70
CA VAL A 52 5.99 16.88 26.31
C VAL A 52 6.13 15.39 25.98
N LEU A 53 5.58 14.52 26.84
CA LEU A 53 5.66 13.07 26.64
C LEU A 53 4.84 12.60 25.42
N ALA A 54 3.74 13.26 25.07
CA ALA A 54 2.88 12.89 23.95
C ALA A 54 3.43 13.31 22.57
N ARG A 55 4.43 14.22 22.52
CA ARG A 55 5.06 14.67 21.26
C ARG A 55 6.00 13.63 20.65
N CYS A 56 6.58 12.74 21.46
CA CYS A 56 7.45 11.68 20.98
C CYS A 56 6.73 10.32 21.00
N SER A 57 6.87 9.56 19.92
CA SER A 57 6.29 8.20 19.80
C SER A 57 6.83 7.25 20.86
N SER A 58 8.13 7.35 21.19
CA SER A 58 8.81 6.53 22.21
C SER A 58 8.34 6.79 23.64
N SER A 59 7.80 7.98 23.95
CA SER A 59 7.32 8.36 25.29
C SER A 59 5.79 8.42 25.39
N SER A 60 5.06 8.07 24.33
CA SER A 60 3.59 8.13 24.31
C SER A 60 2.96 7.19 25.35
N GLU A 61 3.57 6.05 25.68
CA GLU A 61 3.12 5.17 26.78
C GLU A 61 3.20 5.88 28.14
N MET A 62 4.28 6.65 28.35
CA MET A 62 4.53 7.39 29.58
C MET A 62 3.56 8.56 29.74
N ALA A 63 3.18 9.22 28.63
CA ALA A 63 2.15 10.25 28.62
C ALA A 63 0.79 9.71 29.14
N LEU A 64 0.36 8.55 28.66
CA LEU A 64 -0.88 7.91 29.11
C LEU A 64 -0.78 7.38 30.54
N PHE A 65 0.40 6.92 30.96
CA PHE A 65 0.64 6.51 32.34
C PHE A 65 0.47 7.67 33.32
N GLU A 66 1.11 8.82 33.07
CA GLU A 66 0.96 10.00 33.94
C GLU A 66 -0.46 10.57 33.89
N ALA A 67 -1.13 10.56 32.73
CA ALA A 67 -2.54 10.92 32.64
C ALA A 67 -3.45 10.01 33.49
N SER A 68 -3.12 8.71 33.57
CA SER A 68 -3.84 7.77 34.45
C SER A 68 -3.60 8.07 35.93
N ARG A 69 -2.40 8.51 36.30
CA ARG A 69 -2.02 8.88 37.65
C ARG A 69 -2.70 10.18 38.09
N MET A 70 -2.74 11.19 37.22
CA MET A 70 -3.51 12.43 37.42
C MET A 70 -4.97 12.13 37.76
N ARG A 71 -5.61 11.26 36.96
CA ARG A 71 -7.01 10.83 37.20
C ARG A 71 -7.19 10.08 38.51
N LYS A 72 -6.24 9.23 38.92
CA LYS A 72 -6.28 8.52 40.22
C LYS A 72 -6.23 9.47 41.41
N LEU A 73 -5.58 10.63 41.25
CA LEU A 73 -5.54 11.70 42.25
C LEU A 73 -6.82 12.58 42.25
N GLY A 74 -7.82 12.22 41.45
CA GLY A 74 -9.09 12.97 41.37
C GLY A 74 -9.00 14.29 40.59
N ILE A 75 -7.91 14.51 39.85
CA ILE A 75 -7.71 15.67 38.98
C ILE A 75 -8.30 15.35 37.61
N LYS A 76 -9.25 16.17 37.14
CA LYS A 76 -9.91 15.99 35.83
C LYS A 76 -9.04 16.59 34.70
N PRO A 77 -8.87 15.89 33.57
CA PRO A 77 -8.17 16.44 32.41
C PRO A 77 -8.93 17.64 31.82
N ASN A 78 -8.19 18.64 31.35
CA ASN A 78 -8.73 19.73 30.52
C ASN A 78 -8.69 19.34 29.03
N SER A 79 -9.23 20.20 28.16
CA SER A 79 -9.27 19.99 26.70
C SER A 79 -7.90 19.70 26.10
N TYR A 80 -6.86 20.44 26.50
CA TYR A 80 -5.50 20.25 26.00
C TYR A 80 -4.89 18.90 26.42
N THR A 81 -5.14 18.49 27.66
CA THR A 81 -4.71 17.16 28.16
C THR A 81 -5.40 16.06 27.37
N LEU A 82 -6.70 16.19 27.09
CA LEU A 82 -7.46 15.22 26.30
C LEU A 82 -6.93 15.09 24.87
N VAL A 83 -6.60 16.21 24.22
CA VAL A 83 -5.94 16.21 22.89
C VAL A 83 -4.62 15.45 22.93
N CYS A 84 -3.79 15.67 23.97
CA CYS A 84 -2.52 14.96 24.11
C CYS A 84 -2.71 13.45 24.38
N MET A 85 -3.73 13.08 25.16
CA MET A 85 -4.06 11.68 25.42
C MET A 85 -4.55 10.97 24.14
N ILE A 86 -5.39 11.62 23.33
CA ILE A 86 -5.82 11.10 22.03
C ILE A 86 -4.62 10.96 21.08
N ARG A 87 -3.74 11.96 21.01
CA ARG A 87 -2.53 11.88 20.19
C ARG A 87 -1.63 10.72 20.61
N ALA A 88 -1.42 10.54 21.92
CA ALA A 88 -0.64 9.43 22.44
C ALA A 88 -1.29 8.07 22.09
N SER A 89 -2.62 7.93 22.20
CA SER A 89 -3.30 6.68 21.77
C SER A 89 -3.21 6.44 20.27
N THR A 90 -3.28 7.52 19.47
CA THR A 90 -3.09 7.51 18.01
C THR A 90 -1.68 7.04 17.63
N ASN A 91 -0.66 7.47 18.37
CA ASN A 91 0.73 7.07 18.15
C ASN A 91 0.99 5.61 18.54
N LEU A 92 0.34 5.12 19.60
CA LEU A 92 0.51 3.75 20.11
C LEU A 92 -0.34 2.70 19.40
N GLY A 93 -1.27 3.10 18.53
CA GLY A 93 -2.18 2.17 17.87
C GLY A 93 -3.31 1.66 18.78
N TRP A 94 -3.61 2.33 19.89
CA TRP A 94 -4.57 1.83 20.89
C TRP A 94 -6.00 2.28 20.58
N ILE A 95 -6.63 1.64 19.60
CA ILE A 95 -7.98 1.98 19.10
C ILE A 95 -9.02 1.98 20.22
N PHE A 96 -9.14 0.88 20.97
CA PHE A 96 -10.13 0.77 22.05
C PHE A 96 -9.96 1.82 23.15
N TYR A 97 -8.71 2.21 23.44
CA TYR A 97 -8.45 3.24 24.45
C TYR A 97 -8.87 4.62 23.92
N GLY A 98 -8.58 4.93 22.65
CA GLY A 98 -9.04 6.17 22.03
C GLY A 98 -10.56 6.27 21.95
N GLN A 99 -11.27 5.17 21.63
CA GLN A 99 -12.73 5.12 21.68
C GLN A 99 -13.28 5.35 23.10
N GLN A 100 -12.63 4.79 24.13
CA GLN A 100 -12.99 5.08 25.53
C GLN A 100 -12.79 6.55 25.90
N LEU A 101 -11.71 7.18 25.40
CA LEU A 101 -11.49 8.62 25.59
C LEU A 101 -12.56 9.44 24.86
N HIS A 102 -12.97 9.03 23.67
CA HIS A 102 -14.07 9.67 22.95
C HIS A 102 -15.38 9.62 23.76
N CYS A 103 -15.76 8.45 24.29
CA CYS A 103 -16.93 8.35 25.18
C CYS A 103 -16.81 9.26 26.41
N TYR A 104 -15.62 9.33 27.02
CA TYR A 104 -15.37 10.25 28.12
C TYR A 104 -15.56 11.71 27.71
N ILE A 105 -15.05 12.11 26.54
CA ILE A 105 -15.15 13.47 25.99
C ILE A 105 -16.60 13.88 25.76
N ILE A 106 -17.42 12.97 25.21
CA ILE A 106 -18.87 13.18 25.06
C ILE A 106 -19.50 13.41 26.44
N HIS A 107 -19.25 12.50 27.39
CA HIS A 107 -19.85 12.57 28.73
C HIS A 107 -19.41 13.80 29.54
N SER A 108 -18.21 14.32 29.29
CA SER A 108 -17.67 15.50 29.97
C SER A 108 -17.91 16.81 29.23
N GLY A 109 -18.66 16.79 28.11
CA GLY A 109 -19.06 17.99 27.36
C GLY A 109 -17.93 18.64 26.54
N PHE A 110 -16.78 17.98 26.41
CA PHE A 110 -15.65 18.50 25.62
C PHE A 110 -15.83 18.30 24.11
N ILE A 111 -16.89 17.62 23.67
CA ILE A 111 -17.21 17.39 22.24
C ILE A 111 -17.47 18.69 21.47
N CYS A 112 -17.95 19.75 22.15
CA CYS A 112 -18.13 21.06 21.55
C CYS A 112 -16.80 21.82 21.34
N ASN A 113 -15.69 21.32 21.88
CA ASN A 113 -14.38 21.94 21.71
C ASN A 113 -13.76 21.50 20.37
N VAL A 114 -13.68 22.43 19.41
CA VAL A 114 -13.17 22.15 18.06
C VAL A 114 -11.79 21.49 18.05
N PHE A 115 -10.88 21.83 18.98
CA PHE A 115 -9.55 21.23 19.04
C PHE A 115 -9.57 19.78 19.51
N VAL A 116 -10.45 19.46 20.47
CA VAL A 116 -10.65 18.08 20.94
C VAL A 116 -11.27 17.24 19.84
N SER A 117 -12.33 17.73 19.18
CA SER A 117 -13.01 17.03 18.09
C SER A 117 -12.09 16.84 16.88
N THR A 118 -11.27 17.84 16.53
CA THR A 118 -10.24 17.72 15.47
C THR A 118 -9.20 16.63 15.78
N ALA A 119 -8.80 16.50 17.04
CA ALA A 119 -7.89 15.43 17.46
C ALA A 119 -8.54 14.05 17.36
N ILE A 120 -9.84 13.92 17.67
CA ILE A 120 -10.60 12.68 17.51
C ILE A 120 -10.81 12.34 16.03
N ILE A 121 -11.10 13.33 15.17
CA ILE A 121 -11.17 13.14 13.70
C ILE A 121 -9.85 12.54 13.22
N SER A 122 -8.72 13.17 13.58
CA SER A 122 -7.39 12.68 13.19
C SER A 122 -7.11 11.26 13.72
N PHE A 123 -7.58 10.95 14.93
CA PHE A 123 -7.51 9.60 15.49
C PHE A 123 -8.28 8.60 14.63
N TYR A 124 -9.56 8.85 14.34
CA TYR A 124 -10.38 7.94 13.54
C TYR A 124 -9.88 7.80 12.11
N SER A 125 -9.43 8.90 11.49
CA SER A 125 -8.84 8.88 10.14
C SER A 125 -7.59 8.03 10.07
N LYS A 126 -6.71 8.05 11.08
CA LYS A 126 -5.50 7.22 11.10
C LYS A 126 -5.81 5.72 11.19
N PHE A 127 -6.94 5.35 11.78
CA PHE A 127 -7.40 3.97 11.88
C PHE A 127 -8.43 3.62 10.81
N GLU A 128 -8.56 4.44 9.77
CA GLU A 128 -9.44 4.21 8.62
C GLU A 128 -10.94 4.07 8.98
N LEU A 129 -11.32 4.55 10.17
CA LEU A 129 -12.70 4.60 10.64
C LEU A 129 -13.39 5.89 10.17
N PHE A 130 -13.46 6.07 8.85
CA PHE A 130 -13.85 7.34 8.23
C PHE A 130 -15.28 7.78 8.53
N ASP A 131 -16.21 6.85 8.71
CA ASP A 131 -17.60 7.19 9.04
C ASP A 131 -17.69 7.83 10.43
N ASN A 132 -16.93 7.32 11.40
CA ASN A 132 -16.84 7.92 12.74
C ASN A 132 -16.21 9.32 12.67
N ALA A 133 -15.16 9.49 11.85
CA ALA A 133 -14.52 10.79 11.65
C ALA A 133 -15.47 11.81 11.01
N HIS A 134 -16.23 11.38 9.98
CA HIS A 134 -17.17 12.22 9.26
C HIS A 134 -18.38 12.61 10.11
N ASN A 135 -18.99 11.64 10.79
CA ASN A 135 -20.13 11.89 11.69
C ASN A 135 -19.75 12.88 12.79
N LEU A 136 -18.56 12.71 13.38
CA LEU A 136 -18.05 13.65 14.38
C LEU A 136 -17.84 15.05 13.80
N PHE A 137 -17.35 15.15 12.57
CA PHE A 137 -17.15 16.44 11.92
C PHE A 137 -18.48 17.19 11.70
N VAL A 138 -19.52 16.48 11.27
CA VAL A 138 -20.87 17.04 11.08
C VAL A 138 -21.47 17.55 12.40
N GLU A 139 -21.12 16.93 13.54
CA GLU A 139 -21.55 17.38 14.87
C GLU A 139 -20.83 18.65 15.38
N ILE A 140 -19.75 19.10 14.72
CA ILE A 140 -19.06 20.33 15.12
C ILE A 140 -19.92 21.54 14.74
N LEU A 141 -20.41 22.27 15.74
CA LEU A 141 -21.27 23.45 15.54
C LEU A 141 -20.59 24.57 14.72
N HIS A 142 -19.29 24.76 14.95
CA HIS A 142 -18.46 25.78 14.29
C HIS A 142 -17.11 25.18 13.87
N PRO A 143 -17.07 24.43 12.75
CA PRO A 143 -15.82 23.87 12.25
C PRO A 143 -14.90 25.01 11.82
N ASN A 144 -13.59 24.85 12.06
CA ASN A 144 -12.56 25.75 11.56
C ASN A 144 -11.73 25.06 10.46
N VAL A 145 -10.90 25.82 9.75
CA VAL A 145 -10.08 25.30 8.64
C VAL A 145 -9.23 24.09 9.06
N VAL A 146 -8.74 24.05 10.30
CA VAL A 146 -7.97 22.91 10.83
C VAL A 146 -8.81 21.63 10.91
N SER A 147 -10.04 21.70 11.42
CA SER A 147 -10.97 20.55 11.46
C SER A 147 -11.31 20.02 10.06
N TRP A 148 -11.54 20.92 9.09
CA TRP A 148 -11.71 20.55 7.69
C TRP A 148 -10.47 19.85 7.13
N ASN A 149 -9.29 20.45 7.31
CA ASN A 149 -8.02 19.91 6.83
C ASN A 149 -7.69 18.55 7.43
N SER A 150 -8.02 18.32 8.71
CA SER A 150 -7.86 17.01 9.35
C SER A 150 -8.70 15.93 8.67
N LEU A 151 -9.97 16.21 8.35
CA LEU A 151 -10.84 15.25 7.67
C LEU A 151 -10.45 15.06 6.19
N VAL A 152 -10.15 16.14 5.47
CA VAL A 152 -9.68 16.10 4.08
C VAL A 152 -8.41 15.28 3.98
N SER A 153 -7.39 15.58 4.80
CA SER A 153 -6.15 14.81 4.86
C SER A 153 -6.41 13.34 5.22
N GLY A 154 -7.31 13.09 6.16
CA GLY A 154 -7.76 11.74 6.51
C GLY A 154 -8.27 10.95 5.31
N TYR A 155 -9.16 11.53 4.50
CA TYR A 155 -9.67 10.89 3.29
C TYR A 155 -8.61 10.70 2.20
N VAL A 156 -7.69 11.65 2.02
CA VAL A 156 -6.59 11.53 1.03
C VAL A 156 -5.65 10.38 1.39
N HIS A 157 -5.23 10.29 2.64
CA HIS A 157 -4.36 9.20 3.09
C HIS A 157 -5.10 7.85 3.19
N GLY A 158 -6.42 7.92 3.38
CA GLY A 158 -7.34 6.78 3.42
C GLY A 158 -7.79 6.23 2.07
N GLY A 159 -7.22 6.69 0.95
CA GLY A 159 -7.58 6.21 -0.38
C GLY A 159 -8.97 6.64 -0.87
N GLN A 160 -9.59 7.67 -0.27
CA GLN A 160 -10.89 8.21 -0.68
C GLN A 160 -10.78 9.68 -1.18
N PRO A 161 -9.93 10.00 -2.17
CA PRO A 161 -9.67 11.37 -2.62
C PRO A 161 -10.91 12.09 -3.19
N HIS A 162 -11.89 11.36 -3.73
CA HIS A 162 -13.14 11.97 -4.19
C HIS A 162 -13.92 12.65 -3.06
N LYS A 163 -14.01 12.00 -1.88
CA LYS A 163 -14.67 12.58 -0.69
C LYS A 163 -13.87 13.76 -0.16
N ALA A 164 -12.53 13.69 -0.20
CA ALA A 164 -11.66 14.79 0.18
C ALA A 164 -11.92 16.04 -0.68
N LEU A 165 -11.97 15.91 -2.01
CA LEU A 165 -12.26 17.01 -2.92
C LEU A 165 -13.69 17.55 -2.78
N ALA A 166 -14.67 16.69 -2.48
CA ALA A 166 -16.04 17.11 -2.19
C ALA A 166 -16.09 18.02 -0.95
N LEU A 167 -15.38 17.66 0.12
CA LEU A 167 -15.26 18.49 1.32
C LEU A 167 -14.53 19.81 1.07
N VAL A 168 -13.46 19.81 0.26
CA VAL A 168 -12.77 21.06 -0.11
C VAL A 168 -13.71 22.01 -0.85
N ARG A 169 -14.59 21.47 -1.72
CA ARG A 169 -15.61 22.26 -2.40
C ARG A 169 -16.66 22.82 -1.44
N GLU A 170 -17.01 22.09 -0.39
CA GLU A 170 -17.89 22.60 0.68
C GLU A 170 -17.20 23.70 1.50
N LEU A 171 -15.92 23.52 1.84
CA LEU A 171 -15.11 24.54 2.50
C LEU A 171 -15.02 25.82 1.66
N ASP A 172 -14.80 25.74 0.34
CA ASP A 172 -14.73 26.91 -0.55
C ASP A 172 -16.09 27.64 -0.71
N ARG A 173 -17.21 26.96 -0.38
CA ARG A 173 -18.55 27.57 -0.31
C ARG A 173 -18.89 28.15 1.06
N SER A 174 -18.10 27.85 2.08
CA SER A 174 -18.26 28.42 3.42
C SER A 174 -17.61 29.80 3.50
N ASP A 175 -17.85 30.51 4.60
CA ASP A 175 -17.20 31.80 4.87
C ASP A 175 -15.72 31.65 5.29
N LEU A 176 -15.22 30.43 5.45
CA LEU A 176 -13.84 30.14 5.81
C LEU A 176 -12.95 30.15 4.57
N ARG A 177 -11.73 30.70 4.71
CA ARG A 177 -10.74 30.70 3.63
C ARG A 177 -9.90 29.42 3.69
N PRO A 178 -9.84 28.63 2.60
CA PRO A 178 -8.85 27.58 2.44
C PRO A 178 -7.42 28.09 2.66
N ASP A 179 -6.58 27.28 3.29
CA ASP A 179 -5.17 27.60 3.55
C ASP A 179 -4.22 26.72 2.73
N SER A 180 -2.91 26.87 2.96
CA SER A 180 -1.88 26.07 2.29
C SER A 180 -2.07 24.57 2.51
N PHE A 181 -2.48 24.13 3.70
CA PHE A 181 -2.74 22.71 3.99
C PHE A 181 -3.96 22.19 3.21
N THR A 182 -5.03 22.99 3.07
CA THR A 182 -6.19 22.61 2.25
C THR A 182 -5.76 22.34 0.81
N PHE A 183 -4.98 23.25 0.22
CA PHE A 183 -4.55 23.13 -1.17
C PHE A 183 -3.51 22.03 -1.38
N SER A 184 -2.55 21.85 -0.47
CA SER A 184 -1.64 20.71 -0.52
C SER A 184 -2.39 19.37 -0.54
N ALA A 185 -3.38 19.18 0.35
CA ALA A 185 -4.18 17.95 0.36
C ALA A 185 -5.02 17.79 -0.92
N SER A 186 -5.57 18.90 -1.45
CA SER A 186 -6.34 18.90 -2.69
C SER A 186 -5.50 18.51 -3.91
N LEU A 187 -4.26 18.98 -3.98
CA LEU A 187 -3.30 18.64 -5.03
C LEU A 187 -2.90 17.17 -4.97
N VAL A 188 -2.66 16.62 -3.77
CA VAL A 188 -2.41 15.18 -3.58
C VAL A 188 -3.63 14.35 -4.02
N ALA A 189 -4.85 14.79 -3.70
CA ALA A 189 -6.07 14.13 -4.18
C ALA A 189 -6.18 14.17 -5.72
N CYS A 190 -5.78 15.27 -6.36
CA CYS A 190 -5.74 15.37 -7.82
C CYS A 190 -4.73 14.41 -8.44
N VAL A 191 -3.55 14.24 -7.81
CA VAL A 191 -2.56 13.24 -8.22
C VAL A 191 -3.13 11.82 -8.17
N GLN A 192 -3.73 11.45 -7.04
CA GLN A 192 -4.30 10.10 -6.84
C GLN A 192 -5.38 9.77 -7.87
N LEU A 193 -6.08 10.78 -8.38
CA LEU A 193 -7.16 10.64 -9.36
C LEU A 193 -6.75 10.98 -10.81
N GLY A 194 -5.51 11.41 -11.05
CA GLY A 194 -5.05 11.87 -12.35
C GLY A 194 -5.79 13.10 -12.91
N LEU A 195 -6.34 13.97 -12.04
CA LEU A 195 -7.21 15.09 -12.45
C LEU A 195 -6.44 16.37 -12.80
N LEU A 196 -5.64 16.35 -13.87
CA LEU A 196 -4.82 17.49 -14.30
C LEU A 196 -5.60 18.81 -14.47
N LYS A 197 -6.80 18.74 -15.07
CA LYS A 197 -7.65 19.93 -15.30
C LYS A 197 -8.10 20.57 -13.98
N LEU A 198 -8.46 19.76 -12.99
CA LEU A 198 -8.82 20.25 -11.66
C LEU A 198 -7.61 20.82 -10.95
N GLY A 199 -6.45 20.17 -11.06
CA GLY A 199 -5.17 20.67 -10.56
C GLY A 199 -4.84 22.08 -11.08
N ARG A 200 -5.01 22.33 -12.39
CA ARG A 200 -4.85 23.67 -13.00
C ARG A 200 -5.84 24.71 -12.45
N SER A 201 -7.08 24.31 -12.22
CA SER A 201 -8.09 25.19 -11.60
C SER A 201 -7.73 25.54 -10.16
N ILE A 202 -7.22 24.56 -9.39
CA ILE A 202 -6.74 24.76 -8.03
C ILE A 202 -5.51 25.67 -8.02
N HIS A 203 -4.55 25.45 -8.92
CA HIS A 203 -3.39 26.33 -9.08
C HIS A 203 -3.81 27.78 -9.35
N SER A 204 -4.76 28.01 -10.27
CA SER A 204 -5.31 29.35 -10.53
C SER A 204 -5.95 29.98 -9.28
N LYS A 205 -6.55 29.18 -8.39
CA LYS A 205 -7.13 29.66 -7.12
C LYS A 205 -6.04 29.99 -6.09
N ILE A 206 -4.96 29.18 -6.02
CA ILE A 206 -3.78 29.43 -5.18
C ILE A 206 -3.19 30.82 -5.51
N LEU A 207 -2.98 31.12 -6.79
CA LEU A 207 -2.50 32.43 -7.25
C LEU A 207 -3.44 33.56 -6.84
N LYS A 208 -4.76 33.38 -6.98
CA LYS A 208 -5.76 34.40 -6.62
C LYS A 208 -5.82 34.69 -5.12
N ILE A 209 -5.47 33.72 -4.27
CA ILE A 209 -5.49 33.87 -2.81
C ILE A 209 -4.17 34.42 -2.27
N GLY A 210 -3.10 34.43 -3.07
CA GLY A 210 -1.78 34.90 -2.63
C GLY A 210 -0.94 33.81 -1.96
N LEU A 211 -1.15 32.54 -2.30
CA LEU A 211 -0.43 31.39 -1.72
C LEU A 211 0.71 30.87 -2.60
N GLU A 212 1.01 31.54 -3.71
CA GLU A 212 2.06 31.19 -4.67
C GLU A 212 3.47 31.18 -4.07
N TRP A 213 3.73 32.02 -3.06
CA TRP A 213 5.02 32.11 -2.39
C TRP A 213 5.23 31.03 -1.31
N ASN A 214 4.23 30.19 -1.06
CA ASN A 214 4.36 29.14 -0.07
C ASN A 214 5.12 27.94 -0.66
N VAL A 215 6.35 27.71 -0.21
CA VAL A 215 7.21 26.61 -0.70
C VAL A 215 6.55 25.23 -0.62
N VAL A 216 5.74 24.96 0.40
CA VAL A 216 5.03 23.68 0.55
C VAL A 216 3.98 23.52 -0.55
N VAL A 217 3.24 24.59 -0.86
CA VAL A 217 2.26 24.60 -1.96
C VAL A 217 2.97 24.47 -3.31
N GLY A 218 4.08 25.18 -3.52
CA GLY A 218 4.93 25.05 -4.71
C GLY A 218 5.41 23.62 -4.93
N ASN A 219 5.93 22.97 -3.90
CA ASN A 219 6.37 21.57 -3.96
C ASN A 219 5.21 20.62 -4.31
N CYS A 220 4.01 20.83 -3.74
CA CYS A 220 2.82 20.05 -4.09
C CYS A 220 2.33 20.32 -5.52
N LEU A 221 2.49 21.54 -6.05
CA LEU A 221 2.15 21.87 -7.44
C LEU A 221 3.11 21.20 -8.42
N ILE A 222 4.42 21.24 -8.17
CA ILE A 222 5.43 20.55 -8.97
C ILE A 222 5.15 19.04 -8.99
N ASP A 223 4.86 18.44 -7.83
CA ASP A 223 4.50 17.01 -7.74
C ASP A 223 3.20 16.69 -8.50
N MET A 224 2.20 17.57 -8.39
CA MET A 224 0.91 17.40 -9.09
C MET A 224 1.07 17.43 -10.60
N TYR A 225 1.70 18.47 -11.14
CA TYR A 225 1.95 18.58 -12.56
C TYR A 225 2.84 17.45 -13.06
N GLY A 226 3.92 17.12 -12.34
CA GLY A 226 4.83 16.04 -12.66
C GLY A 226 4.13 14.68 -12.74
N LYS A 227 3.38 14.28 -11.71
CA LYS A 227 2.68 12.98 -11.70
C LYS A 227 1.49 12.91 -12.65
N CYS A 228 0.92 14.06 -13.04
CA CYS A 228 -0.08 14.13 -14.09
C CYS A 228 0.49 14.26 -15.51
N GLY A 229 1.82 14.15 -15.68
CA GLY A 229 2.50 14.16 -16.99
C GLY A 229 2.78 15.54 -17.58
N SER A 230 2.42 16.62 -16.89
CA SER A 230 2.61 18.01 -17.33
C SER A 230 3.95 18.55 -16.84
N THR A 231 5.04 18.04 -17.43
CA THR A 231 6.40 18.37 -16.94
C THR A 231 6.76 19.84 -17.16
N ASP A 232 6.30 20.45 -18.25
CA ASP A 232 6.60 21.86 -18.57
C ASP A 232 6.01 22.82 -17.53
N GLU A 233 4.76 22.59 -17.11
CA GLU A 233 4.15 23.39 -16.04
C GLU A 233 4.78 23.12 -14.67
N ALA A 234 5.30 21.91 -14.43
CA ALA A 234 6.05 21.63 -13.21
C ALA A 234 7.36 22.45 -13.15
N ILE A 235 8.06 22.57 -14.28
CA ILE A 235 9.27 23.41 -14.39
C ILE A 235 8.89 24.89 -14.28
N GLN A 236 7.80 25.33 -14.90
CA GLN A 236 7.32 26.71 -14.78
C GLN A 236 7.07 27.10 -13.31
N VAL A 237 6.35 26.25 -12.55
CA VAL A 237 6.11 26.49 -11.12
C VAL A 237 7.42 26.55 -10.34
N PHE A 238 8.36 25.65 -10.66
CA PHE A 238 9.69 25.66 -10.07
C PHE A 238 10.42 26.98 -10.34
N ASP A 239 10.45 27.46 -11.58
CA ASP A 239 11.10 28.72 -11.95
C ASP A 239 10.49 29.92 -11.23
N GLU A 240 9.16 29.96 -11.10
CA GLU A 240 8.41 31.00 -10.37
C GLU A 240 8.64 30.98 -8.84
N THR A 241 9.09 29.86 -8.27
CA THR A 241 9.33 29.73 -6.82
C THR A 241 10.60 30.51 -6.42
N ILE A 242 10.49 31.52 -5.56
CA ILE A 242 11.66 32.33 -5.12
C ILE A 242 12.59 31.51 -4.23
N ASP A 243 12.06 31.02 -3.11
CA ASP A 243 12.82 30.28 -2.10
C ASP A 243 12.76 28.78 -2.39
N LYS A 244 13.72 28.30 -3.17
CA LYS A 244 13.85 26.87 -3.53
C LYS A 244 14.64 26.14 -2.44
N ASP A 245 13.97 25.28 -1.68
CA ASP A 245 14.65 24.37 -0.76
C ASP A 245 15.04 23.06 -1.45
N THR A 246 15.78 22.19 -0.75
CA THR A 246 16.17 20.86 -1.25
C THR A 246 14.95 20.05 -1.73
N VAL A 247 13.80 20.20 -1.08
CA VAL A 247 12.57 19.50 -1.45
C VAL A 247 12.03 20.03 -2.79
N THR A 248 12.05 21.34 -3.03
CA THR A 248 11.67 21.97 -4.29
C THR A 248 12.51 21.45 -5.46
N TRP A 249 13.84 21.37 -5.28
CA TRP A 249 14.74 20.78 -6.27
C TRP A 249 14.46 19.29 -6.50
N ASN A 250 14.30 18.50 -5.43
CA ASN A 250 13.99 17.07 -5.52
C ASN A 250 12.65 16.83 -6.24
N SER A 251 11.63 17.68 -5.99
CA SER A 251 10.33 17.59 -6.64
C SER A 251 10.43 17.79 -8.16
N VAL A 252 11.18 18.80 -8.64
CA VAL A 252 11.29 19.07 -10.09
C VAL A 252 12.19 18.05 -10.80
N VAL A 253 13.29 17.63 -10.17
CA VAL A 253 14.17 16.58 -10.68
C VAL A 253 13.41 15.26 -10.77
N GLY A 254 12.63 14.91 -9.75
CA GLY A 254 11.78 13.72 -9.76
C GLY A 254 10.65 13.78 -10.80
N ALA A 255 10.00 14.94 -10.94
CA ALA A 255 8.96 15.15 -11.94
C ALA A 255 9.51 14.97 -13.36
N THR A 256 10.68 15.53 -13.67
CA THR A 256 11.31 15.42 -14.99
C THR A 256 11.82 14.01 -15.28
N ALA A 257 12.50 13.38 -14.31
CA ALA A 257 13.02 12.01 -14.44
C ALA A 257 11.90 10.97 -14.63
N ARG A 258 10.81 11.07 -13.86
CA ARG A 258 9.65 10.16 -13.97
C ARG A 258 8.86 10.29 -15.27
N ASN A 259 9.02 11.41 -15.99
CA ASN A 259 8.41 11.61 -17.30
C ASN A 259 9.39 11.36 -18.46
N GLY A 260 10.52 10.69 -18.20
CA GLY A 260 11.47 10.28 -19.23
C GLY A 260 12.39 11.38 -19.74
N ARG A 261 12.34 12.60 -19.19
CA ARG A 261 13.20 13.73 -19.59
C ARG A 261 14.53 13.70 -18.84
N PHE A 262 15.30 12.61 -19.00
CA PHE A 262 16.48 12.35 -18.18
C PHE A 262 17.59 13.40 -18.33
N GLU A 263 17.82 13.92 -19.54
CA GLU A 263 18.81 14.97 -19.77
C GLU A 263 18.46 16.27 -19.03
N GLU A 264 17.18 16.63 -19.02
CA GLU A 264 16.68 17.81 -18.33
C GLU A 264 16.76 17.63 -16.81
N ALA A 265 16.41 16.44 -16.31
CA ALA A 265 16.56 16.07 -14.91
C ALA A 265 18.02 16.13 -14.45
N LEU A 266 18.97 15.65 -15.27
CA LEU A 266 20.40 15.75 -15.00
C LEU A 266 20.89 17.20 -15.00
N LYS A 267 20.43 18.03 -15.93
CA LYS A 267 20.76 19.47 -15.95
C LYS A 267 20.28 20.16 -14.68
N LEU A 268 19.05 19.88 -14.23
CA LEU A 268 18.49 20.42 -12.98
C LEU A 268 19.29 19.93 -11.76
N LEU A 269 19.67 18.65 -11.73
CA LEU A 269 20.50 18.10 -10.65
C LEU A 269 21.87 18.79 -10.59
N LEU A 270 22.49 19.09 -11.74
CA LEU A 270 23.78 19.79 -11.80
C LEU A 270 23.69 21.27 -11.41
N GLN A 271 22.51 21.89 -11.55
CA GLN A 271 22.26 23.27 -11.11
C GLN A 271 21.97 23.38 -9.60
N MET A 272 21.63 22.25 -8.96
CA MET A 272 21.31 22.21 -7.54
C MET A 272 22.55 22.58 -6.70
N PRO A 273 22.45 23.52 -5.73
CA PRO A 273 23.61 23.98 -4.97
C PRO A 273 24.31 22.88 -4.14
N ALA A 274 23.53 21.96 -3.58
CA ALA A 274 24.01 20.86 -2.76
C ALA A 274 23.08 19.64 -2.95
N PRO A 275 23.28 18.85 -4.03
CA PRO A 275 22.48 17.66 -4.27
C PRO A 275 22.73 16.61 -3.19
N ASP A 276 21.67 16.08 -2.61
CA ASP A 276 21.72 15.01 -1.63
C ASP A 276 21.45 13.65 -2.30
N THR A 277 21.58 12.57 -1.53
CA THR A 277 21.30 11.22 -2.03
C THR A 277 19.88 11.07 -2.58
N ILE A 278 18.91 11.84 -2.09
CA ILE A 278 17.52 11.82 -2.59
C ILE A 278 17.48 12.43 -3.99
N SER A 279 18.18 13.55 -4.22
CA SER A 279 18.30 14.20 -5.54
C SER A 279 18.84 13.23 -6.60
N TYR A 280 19.94 12.52 -6.30
CA TYR A 280 20.48 11.50 -7.20
C TYR A 280 19.51 10.32 -7.40
N ASN A 281 18.83 9.88 -6.33
CA ASN A 281 17.89 8.76 -6.39
C ASN A 281 16.64 9.07 -7.24
N GLU A 282 16.18 10.31 -7.29
CA GLU A 282 15.06 10.71 -8.17
C GLU A 282 15.41 10.50 -9.65
N VAL A 283 16.61 10.93 -10.08
CA VAL A 283 17.10 10.68 -11.45
C VAL A 283 17.30 9.18 -11.68
N LEU A 284 17.96 8.50 -10.74
CA LEU A 284 18.26 7.08 -10.84
C LEU A 284 16.99 6.24 -10.96
N ASN A 285 15.96 6.55 -10.17
CA ASN A 285 14.67 5.86 -10.21
C ASN A 285 13.95 6.12 -11.55
N GLY A 286 13.99 7.34 -12.07
CA GLY A 286 13.44 7.65 -13.41
C GLY A 286 14.10 6.80 -14.50
N ILE A 287 15.43 6.77 -14.56
CA ILE A 287 16.18 5.98 -15.55
C ILE A 287 15.92 4.48 -15.33
N ALA A 288 15.97 4.00 -14.08
CA ALA A 288 15.72 2.61 -13.75
C ALA A 288 14.29 2.16 -14.05
N GLN A 289 13.29 3.05 -14.12
CA GLN A 289 11.91 2.70 -14.45
C GLN A 289 11.62 2.81 -15.94
N LEU A 290 12.04 3.89 -16.60
CA LEU A 290 11.62 4.22 -17.98
C LEU A 290 12.77 4.27 -18.99
N GLY A 291 14.01 4.38 -18.53
CA GLY A 291 15.20 4.47 -19.36
C GLY A 291 15.86 3.12 -19.61
N HIS A 292 17.04 3.19 -20.24
CA HIS A 292 17.97 2.08 -20.34
C HIS A 292 18.61 1.83 -18.98
N ILE A 293 18.37 0.65 -18.42
CA ILE A 293 18.80 0.32 -17.06
C ILE A 293 20.34 0.32 -16.92
N GLU A 294 21.04 0.09 -18.02
CA GLU A 294 22.50 0.19 -18.12
C GLU A 294 23.00 1.62 -17.82
N ASP A 295 22.23 2.65 -18.21
CA ASP A 295 22.55 4.06 -17.91
C ASP A 295 22.39 4.34 -16.41
N ALA A 296 21.38 3.75 -15.78
CA ALA A 296 21.22 3.83 -14.32
C ALA A 296 22.39 3.17 -13.58
N VAL A 297 22.89 2.03 -14.06
CA VAL A 297 24.07 1.37 -13.46
C VAL A 297 25.31 2.26 -13.56
N ARG A 298 25.56 2.86 -14.72
CA ARG A 298 26.66 3.82 -14.90
C ARG A 298 26.52 5.02 -13.96
N PHE A 299 25.32 5.60 -13.88
CA PHE A 299 25.05 6.73 -13.00
C PHE A 299 25.28 6.40 -11.51
N LEU A 300 24.92 5.19 -11.06
CA LEU A 300 25.18 4.73 -9.70
C LEU A 300 26.69 4.59 -9.40
N GLU A 301 27.50 4.24 -10.40
CA GLU A 301 28.96 4.16 -10.26
C GLU A 301 29.63 5.53 -10.16
N GLU A 302 29.08 6.53 -10.84
CA GLU A 302 29.53 7.92 -10.80
C GLU A 302 29.03 8.68 -9.56
N MET A 303 28.02 8.15 -8.87
CA MET A 303 27.45 8.77 -7.68
C MET A 303 28.48 8.88 -6.54
N PRO A 304 28.65 10.06 -5.90
CA PRO A 304 29.68 10.26 -4.87
C PRO A 304 29.56 9.34 -3.66
N SER A 305 28.33 9.09 -3.20
CA SER A 305 28.05 8.26 -2.02
C SER A 305 26.71 7.52 -2.18
N PRO A 306 26.66 6.41 -2.92
CA PRO A 306 25.43 5.66 -3.12
C PRO A 306 24.99 4.98 -1.83
N SER A 307 23.72 5.18 -1.45
CA SER A 307 23.13 4.56 -0.26
C SER A 307 22.44 3.24 -0.61
N SER A 308 22.02 2.47 0.40
CA SER A 308 21.20 1.26 0.20
C SER A 308 20.00 1.52 -0.73
N SER A 309 19.34 2.67 -0.57
CA SER A 309 18.23 3.09 -1.42
C SER A 309 18.62 3.28 -2.89
N SER A 310 19.81 3.82 -3.17
CA SER A 310 20.32 3.99 -4.54
C SER A 310 20.48 2.64 -5.25
N TRP A 311 21.07 1.64 -4.58
CA TRP A 311 21.19 0.28 -5.11
C TRP A 311 19.81 -0.37 -5.28
N ASN A 312 18.91 -0.19 -4.32
CA ASN A 312 17.55 -0.74 -4.35
C ASN A 312 16.73 -0.23 -5.54
N CYS A 313 16.93 1.01 -5.99
CA CYS A 313 16.28 1.56 -7.19
C CYS A 313 16.58 0.71 -8.44
N ILE A 314 17.86 0.38 -8.67
CA ILE A 314 18.27 -0.41 -9.84
C ILE A 314 17.87 -1.88 -9.67
N ILE A 315 18.06 -2.46 -8.48
CA ILE A 315 17.63 -3.85 -8.20
C ILE A 315 16.13 -3.97 -8.53
N SER A 316 15.30 -3.05 -8.04
CA SER A 316 13.87 -3.02 -8.34
C SER A 316 13.59 -2.83 -9.82
N GLY A 317 14.36 -1.97 -10.51
CA GLY A 317 14.27 -1.77 -11.96
C GLY A 317 14.55 -3.04 -12.78
N TYR A 318 15.55 -3.84 -12.38
CA TYR A 318 15.86 -5.13 -13.01
C TYR A 318 14.77 -6.16 -12.73
N ILE A 319 14.29 -6.25 -11.48
CA ILE A 319 13.23 -7.17 -11.09
C ILE A 319 11.93 -6.87 -11.84
N ASN A 320 11.55 -5.60 -11.98
CA ASN A 320 10.35 -5.20 -12.72
C ASN A 320 10.44 -5.51 -14.23
N ARG A 321 11.66 -5.72 -14.76
CA ARG A 321 11.91 -6.16 -16.15
C ARG A 321 12.15 -7.67 -16.26
N ASN A 322 11.88 -8.44 -15.21
CA ASN A 322 12.14 -9.88 -15.14
C ASN A 322 13.62 -10.28 -15.42
N ARG A 323 14.57 -9.38 -15.15
CA ARG A 323 16.02 -9.58 -15.31
C ARG A 323 16.68 -9.95 -13.98
N LEU A 324 16.27 -11.10 -13.42
CA LEU A 324 16.77 -11.57 -12.11
C LEU A 324 18.31 -11.79 -12.08
N PRO A 325 18.96 -12.38 -13.11
CA PRO A 325 20.40 -12.61 -13.07
C PRO A 325 21.21 -11.34 -12.85
N GLU A 326 20.85 -10.25 -13.54
CA GLU A 326 21.49 -8.94 -13.39
C GLU A 326 21.19 -8.31 -12.03
N ALA A 327 19.96 -8.46 -11.52
CA ALA A 327 19.61 -8.02 -10.17
C ALA A 327 20.43 -8.74 -9.09
N LEU A 328 20.63 -10.05 -9.23
CA LEU A 328 21.48 -10.85 -8.33
C LEU A 328 22.95 -10.46 -8.45
N GLY A 329 23.44 -10.17 -9.65
CA GLY A 329 24.78 -9.64 -9.88
C GLY A 329 25.00 -8.30 -9.16
N LEU A 330 24.02 -7.40 -9.23
CA LEU A 330 24.07 -6.12 -8.54
C LEU A 330 23.96 -6.27 -7.01
N PHE A 331 23.10 -7.18 -6.53
CA PHE A 331 23.01 -7.54 -5.11
C PHE A 331 24.34 -8.11 -4.58
N ALA A 332 25.00 -8.98 -5.34
CA ALA A 332 26.32 -9.50 -4.97
C ALA A 332 27.38 -8.38 -4.93
N LYS A 333 27.35 -7.44 -5.88
CA LYS A 333 28.23 -6.27 -5.88
C LYS A 333 27.99 -5.34 -4.69
N MET A 334 26.73 -5.13 -4.32
CA MET A 334 26.34 -4.39 -3.11
C MET A 334 26.94 -5.05 -1.86
N HIS A 335 26.86 -6.39 -1.77
CA HIS A 335 27.47 -7.15 -0.69
C HIS A 335 29.00 -7.06 -0.66
N LEU A 336 29.66 -7.13 -1.82
CA LEU A 336 31.12 -7.04 -1.93
C LEU A 336 31.66 -5.64 -1.57
N LYS A 337 30.88 -4.58 -1.81
CA LYS A 337 31.21 -3.20 -1.42
C LYS A 337 30.87 -2.87 0.03
N ASP A 338 30.43 -3.86 0.82
CA ASP A 338 29.99 -3.71 2.21
C ASP A 338 28.93 -2.62 2.41
N ILE A 339 28.05 -2.45 1.42
CA ILE A 339 26.90 -1.55 1.53
C ILE A 339 25.85 -2.23 2.40
N GLU A 340 25.34 -1.52 3.41
CA GLU A 340 24.31 -2.04 4.30
C GLU A 340 23.04 -2.40 3.52
N MET A 341 22.62 -3.65 3.62
CA MET A 341 21.38 -4.16 3.00
C MET A 341 20.23 -4.04 3.99
N ASP A 342 19.19 -3.32 3.61
CA ASP A 342 18.02 -3.08 4.45
C ASP A 342 16.87 -4.05 4.10
N GLN A 343 15.74 -3.89 4.80
CA GLN A 343 14.55 -4.69 4.57
C GLN A 343 13.99 -4.57 3.14
N PHE A 344 14.23 -3.45 2.45
CA PHE A 344 13.74 -3.20 1.09
C PHE A 344 14.65 -3.87 0.05
N THR A 345 15.95 -3.97 0.32
CA THR A 345 16.88 -4.75 -0.50
C THR A 345 16.43 -6.22 -0.55
N TYR A 346 16.22 -6.82 0.62
CA TYR A 346 15.83 -8.23 0.72
C TYR A 346 14.44 -8.50 0.15
N SER A 347 13.45 -7.64 0.41
CA SER A 347 12.10 -7.86 -0.14
C SER A 347 12.09 -7.77 -1.67
N SER A 348 12.84 -6.83 -2.26
CA SER A 348 12.90 -6.64 -3.70
C SER A 348 13.54 -7.82 -4.42
N ILE A 349 14.67 -8.32 -3.91
CA ILE A 349 15.37 -9.46 -4.52
C ILE A 349 14.61 -10.78 -4.31
N LEU A 350 13.98 -10.97 -3.14
CA LEU A 350 13.16 -12.15 -2.87
C LEU A 350 11.92 -12.20 -3.79
N ARG A 351 11.30 -11.06 -4.07
CA ARG A 351 10.20 -10.96 -5.06
C ARG A 351 10.66 -11.42 -6.45
N GLY A 352 11.86 -11.04 -6.86
CA GLY A 352 12.48 -11.52 -8.11
C GLY A 352 12.69 -13.02 -8.14
N ILE A 353 13.27 -13.56 -7.05
CA ILE A 353 13.50 -15.00 -6.88
C ILE A 353 12.19 -15.79 -6.90
N ALA A 354 11.16 -15.27 -6.23
CA ALA A 354 9.84 -15.87 -6.19
C ALA A 354 9.20 -15.98 -7.58
N GLY A 355 9.47 -15.01 -8.48
CA GLY A 355 8.97 -15.00 -9.85
C GLY A 355 9.60 -16.05 -10.77
N LEU A 356 10.84 -16.47 -10.50
CA LEU A 356 11.55 -17.52 -11.26
C LEU A 356 11.68 -18.84 -10.49
N SER A 357 11.04 -18.96 -9.32
CA SER A 357 11.12 -20.11 -8.42
C SER A 357 12.56 -20.58 -8.12
N ALA A 358 13.52 -19.65 -8.02
CA ALA A 358 14.95 -19.94 -7.81
C ALA A 358 15.27 -20.24 -6.33
N LEU A 359 14.90 -21.44 -5.87
CA LEU A 359 14.91 -21.83 -4.46
C LEU A 359 16.30 -21.74 -3.81
N THR A 360 17.36 -22.07 -4.54
CA THR A 360 18.75 -22.04 -4.04
C THR A 360 19.12 -20.63 -3.56
N TRP A 361 18.94 -19.63 -4.42
CA TRP A 361 19.12 -18.21 -4.08
C TRP A 361 18.19 -17.76 -2.96
N GLY A 362 16.93 -18.20 -2.98
CA GLY A 362 15.98 -17.90 -1.91
C GLY A 362 16.49 -18.34 -0.54
N THR A 363 17.06 -19.55 -0.44
CA THR A 363 17.62 -20.07 0.82
C THR A 363 18.87 -19.31 1.26
N LEU A 364 19.77 -18.96 0.34
CA LEU A 364 20.96 -18.18 0.66
C LEU A 364 20.60 -16.80 1.21
N ILE A 365 19.64 -16.14 0.58
CA ILE A 365 19.16 -14.83 1.02
C ILE A 365 18.45 -14.94 2.38
N HIS A 366 17.64 -15.97 2.61
CA HIS A 366 17.05 -16.23 3.92
C HIS A 366 18.11 -16.42 5.01
N CYS A 367 19.18 -17.19 4.77
CA CYS A 367 20.27 -17.31 5.72
C CYS A 367 20.92 -15.94 6.01
N ARG A 368 21.04 -15.07 5.00
CA ARG A 368 21.58 -13.73 5.17
C ARG A 368 20.65 -12.85 6.02
N THR A 369 19.34 -12.88 5.82
CA THR A 369 18.40 -12.09 6.64
C THR A 369 18.41 -12.49 8.11
N ILE A 370 18.67 -13.77 8.40
CA ILE A 370 18.92 -14.24 9.78
C ILE A 370 20.21 -13.63 10.33
N LYS A 371 21.31 -13.67 9.56
CA LYS A 371 22.61 -13.10 9.98
C LYS A 371 22.56 -11.59 10.21
N THR A 372 21.72 -10.86 9.48
CA THR A 372 21.54 -9.41 9.66
C THR A 372 20.44 -9.05 10.67
N GLY A 373 19.78 -10.03 11.28
CA GLY A 373 18.72 -9.80 12.28
C GLY A 373 17.39 -9.30 11.70
N LEU A 374 17.20 -9.36 10.37
CA LEU A 374 15.97 -8.92 9.69
C LEU A 374 14.93 -10.04 9.52
N ASN A 375 15.20 -11.26 9.99
CA ASN A 375 14.29 -12.40 9.92
C ASN A 375 12.97 -12.23 10.70
N THR A 376 12.91 -11.28 11.64
CA THR A 376 11.68 -10.95 12.39
C THR A 376 10.91 -9.75 11.84
N CYS A 377 11.45 -9.09 10.80
CA CYS A 377 10.79 -7.97 10.13
C CYS A 377 9.62 -8.47 9.28
N SER A 378 8.43 -7.87 9.41
CA SER A 378 7.25 -8.25 8.63
C SER A 378 7.42 -8.04 7.13
N VAL A 379 8.18 -7.02 6.71
CA VAL A 379 8.47 -6.74 5.30
C VAL A 379 9.29 -7.88 4.67
N VAL A 380 10.35 -8.31 5.36
CA VAL A 380 11.18 -9.43 4.90
C VAL A 380 10.45 -10.76 5.04
N GLY A 381 9.71 -10.95 6.15
CA GLY A 381 8.94 -12.15 6.41
C GLY A 381 7.88 -12.43 5.36
N SER A 382 7.08 -11.42 4.97
CA SER A 382 6.09 -11.56 3.90
C SER A 382 6.74 -11.91 2.54
N ALA A 383 7.86 -11.29 2.20
CA ALA A 383 8.61 -11.62 0.97
C ALA A 383 9.18 -13.05 1.00
N LEU A 384 9.66 -13.53 2.15
CA LEU A 384 10.12 -14.91 2.32
C LEU A 384 8.98 -15.92 2.22
N ILE A 385 7.81 -15.61 2.80
CA ILE A 385 6.61 -16.45 2.70
C ILE A 385 6.19 -16.59 1.23
N ASP A 386 6.10 -15.48 0.49
CA ASP A 386 5.77 -15.51 -0.95
C ASP A 386 6.81 -16.30 -1.74
N MET A 387 8.11 -16.06 -1.50
CA MET A 387 9.20 -16.77 -2.17
C MET A 387 9.14 -18.29 -1.94
N TYR A 388 9.08 -18.74 -0.69
CA TYR A 388 9.01 -20.17 -0.40
C TYR A 388 7.71 -20.79 -0.93
N SER A 389 6.59 -20.08 -0.87
CA SER A 389 5.31 -20.58 -1.38
C SER A 389 5.35 -20.77 -2.90
N LYS A 390 5.91 -19.83 -3.67
CA LYS A 390 6.08 -19.94 -5.13
C LYS A 390 7.18 -20.92 -5.56
N CYS A 391 8.10 -21.24 -4.67
CA CYS A 391 9.06 -22.33 -4.86
C CYS A 391 8.51 -23.71 -4.44
N GLY A 392 7.21 -23.81 -4.11
CA GLY A 392 6.57 -25.08 -3.69
C GLY A 392 6.93 -25.56 -2.29
N GLN A 393 7.60 -24.73 -1.47
CA GLN A 393 8.06 -25.05 -0.13
C GLN A 393 7.15 -24.41 0.94
N VAL A 394 5.84 -24.69 0.85
CA VAL A 394 4.83 -24.03 1.70
C VAL A 394 5.02 -24.29 3.20
N ASP A 395 5.57 -25.45 3.58
CA ASP A 395 5.87 -25.76 4.99
C ASP A 395 6.94 -24.81 5.58
N LYS A 396 7.93 -24.41 4.77
CA LYS A 396 8.93 -23.42 5.19
C LYS A 396 8.29 -22.04 5.30
N ALA A 397 7.38 -21.70 4.37
CA ALA A 397 6.60 -20.47 4.45
C ALA A 397 5.76 -20.41 5.73
N GLU A 398 5.08 -21.50 6.09
CA GLU A 398 4.30 -21.62 7.32
C GLU A 398 5.19 -21.48 8.57
N SER A 399 6.37 -22.11 8.59
CA SER A 399 7.32 -21.97 9.69
C SER A 399 7.73 -20.51 9.91
N ILE A 400 8.04 -19.79 8.84
CA ILE A 400 8.40 -18.36 8.89
C ILE A 400 7.20 -17.55 9.38
N PHE A 401 6.02 -17.80 8.83
CA PHE A 401 4.79 -17.16 9.28
C PHE A 401 4.59 -17.36 10.79
N GLY A 402 4.73 -18.58 11.30
CA GLY A 402 4.62 -18.90 12.72
C GLY A 402 5.56 -18.09 13.61
N VAL A 403 6.81 -17.91 13.20
CA VAL A 403 7.86 -17.21 13.97
C VAL A 403 7.69 -15.68 14.00
N LEU A 404 6.97 -15.08 13.04
CA LEU A 404 6.82 -13.62 13.00
C LEU A 404 6.08 -13.06 14.23
N PRO A 405 6.69 -12.12 14.99
CA PRO A 405 6.12 -11.62 16.25
C PRO A 405 4.91 -10.70 16.05
N ARG A 406 4.85 -10.02 14.90
CA ARG A 406 3.72 -9.21 14.45
C ARG A 406 3.47 -9.52 12.98
N LYS A 407 2.25 -9.96 12.68
CA LYS A 407 1.79 -10.26 11.32
C LYS A 407 0.84 -9.15 10.93
N ASN A 408 1.22 -8.34 9.94
CA ASN A 408 0.29 -7.41 9.30
C ASN A 408 -0.53 -8.16 8.23
N LEU A 409 -1.52 -7.49 7.64
CA LEU A 409 -2.36 -8.06 6.60
C LEU A 409 -1.54 -8.64 5.43
N VAL A 410 -0.43 -8.01 5.05
CA VAL A 410 0.48 -8.50 4.00
C VAL A 410 1.06 -9.89 4.32
N CYS A 411 1.44 -10.15 5.58
CA CYS A 411 1.93 -11.48 5.99
C CYS A 411 0.83 -12.54 5.91
N TRP A 412 -0.40 -12.20 6.30
CA TRP A 412 -1.56 -13.08 6.20
C TRP A 412 -1.89 -13.39 4.75
N ASN A 413 -1.98 -12.35 3.91
CA ASN A 413 -2.22 -12.50 2.48
C ASN A 413 -1.14 -13.36 1.81
N ALA A 414 0.14 -13.12 2.09
CA ALA A 414 1.22 -13.95 1.55
C ALA A 414 1.05 -15.45 1.91
N MET A 415 0.63 -15.77 3.14
CA MET A 415 0.45 -17.16 3.58
C MET A 415 -0.84 -17.79 2.99
N ILE A 416 -1.94 -17.06 2.98
CA ILE A 416 -3.23 -17.49 2.42
C ILE A 416 -3.09 -17.71 0.91
N SER A 417 -2.52 -16.74 0.18
CA SER A 417 -2.18 -16.90 -1.23
C SER A 417 -1.22 -18.06 -1.44
N GLY A 418 -0.21 -18.22 -0.58
CA GLY A 418 0.74 -19.33 -0.65
C GLY A 418 0.05 -20.70 -0.61
N TYR A 419 -0.88 -20.91 0.32
CA TYR A 419 -1.68 -22.13 0.36
C TYR A 419 -2.62 -22.29 -0.84
N ALA A 420 -3.25 -21.21 -1.31
CA ALA A 420 -4.10 -21.23 -2.51
C ALA A 420 -3.31 -21.58 -3.80
N HIS A 421 -2.06 -21.14 -3.92
CA HIS A 421 -1.22 -21.50 -5.07
C HIS A 421 -0.77 -22.97 -5.02
N ASN A 422 -0.62 -23.52 -3.82
CA ASN A 422 -0.19 -24.91 -3.61
C ASN A 422 -1.36 -25.90 -3.47
N GLY A 423 -2.61 -25.48 -3.76
CA GLY A 423 -3.79 -26.36 -3.76
C GLY A 423 -4.28 -26.78 -2.38
N ASN A 424 -3.83 -26.13 -1.30
CA ASN A 424 -4.15 -26.49 0.08
C ASN A 424 -5.38 -25.72 0.60
N ALA A 425 -6.53 -25.93 -0.05
CA ALA A 425 -7.73 -25.13 0.19
C ALA A 425 -8.24 -25.16 1.65
N ASN A 426 -8.12 -26.30 2.34
CA ASN A 426 -8.47 -26.40 3.77
C ASN A 426 -7.66 -25.45 4.66
N GLN A 427 -6.37 -25.23 4.37
CA GLN A 427 -5.55 -24.30 5.14
C GLN A 427 -5.87 -22.84 4.81
N VAL A 428 -6.25 -22.55 3.55
CA VAL A 428 -6.77 -21.23 3.16
C VAL A 428 -7.97 -20.86 4.01
N MET A 429 -8.96 -21.76 4.15
CA MET A 429 -10.16 -21.52 4.95
C MET A 429 -9.83 -21.30 6.43
N ARG A 430 -8.96 -22.13 7.01
CA ARG A 430 -8.53 -21.98 8.41
C ARG A 430 -7.84 -20.64 8.67
N LEU A 431 -6.93 -20.23 7.79
CA LEU A 431 -6.25 -18.94 7.95
C LEU A 431 -7.18 -17.76 7.73
N PHE A 432 -8.15 -17.88 6.81
CA PHE A 432 -9.19 -16.86 6.62
C PHE A 432 -10.02 -16.68 7.89
N GLU A 433 -10.50 -17.76 8.51
CA GLU A 433 -11.22 -17.70 9.79
C GLU A 433 -10.38 -17.10 10.92
N GLN A 434 -9.10 -17.45 10.99
CA GLN A 434 -8.17 -16.85 11.96
C GLN A 434 -7.95 -15.35 11.72
N LEU A 435 -7.91 -14.91 10.46
CA LEU A 435 -7.80 -13.50 10.11
C LEU A 435 -9.07 -12.74 10.48
N VAL A 436 -10.25 -13.29 10.17
CA VAL A 436 -11.56 -12.69 10.52
C VAL A 436 -11.73 -12.56 12.04
N THR A 437 -11.21 -13.52 12.81
CA THR A 437 -11.27 -13.49 14.28
C THR A 437 -10.19 -12.62 14.93
N ALA A 438 -9.21 -12.14 14.17
CA ALA A 438 -8.19 -11.22 14.68
C ALA A 438 -8.79 -9.82 14.90
N SER A 439 -8.61 -9.25 16.08
CA SER A 439 -9.31 -8.03 16.51
C SER A 439 -8.86 -6.74 15.81
N ASP A 440 -7.75 -6.76 15.07
CA ASP A 440 -7.04 -5.58 14.57
C ASP A 440 -6.78 -5.60 13.06
N LEU A 441 -7.26 -6.62 12.33
CA LEU A 441 -7.10 -6.76 10.89
C LEU A 441 -8.45 -7.07 10.24
N GLN A 442 -8.61 -6.69 8.98
CA GLN A 442 -9.76 -7.06 8.14
C GLN A 442 -9.23 -7.70 6.86
N PRO A 443 -9.89 -8.75 6.35
CA PRO A 443 -9.63 -9.24 5.00
C PRO A 443 -9.70 -8.11 3.97
N ASP A 444 -8.89 -8.19 2.91
CA ASP A 444 -8.96 -7.29 1.75
C ASP A 444 -9.25 -8.07 0.46
N GLY A 445 -9.28 -7.37 -0.68
CA GLY A 445 -9.46 -8.02 -1.98
C GLY A 445 -8.43 -9.11 -2.26
N ILE A 446 -7.19 -8.97 -1.82
CA ILE A 446 -6.16 -10.02 -2.02
C ILE A 446 -6.49 -11.26 -1.19
N THR A 447 -7.00 -11.08 0.03
CA THR A 447 -7.51 -12.18 0.86
C THR A 447 -8.63 -12.92 0.14
N PHE A 448 -9.66 -12.19 -0.32
CA PHE A 448 -10.81 -12.79 -1.00
C PHE A 448 -10.44 -13.44 -2.32
N LEU A 449 -9.53 -12.85 -3.10
CA LEU A 449 -9.00 -13.46 -4.32
C LEU A 449 -8.41 -14.85 -4.04
N SER A 450 -7.65 -14.99 -2.95
CA SER A 450 -7.03 -16.25 -2.55
C SER A 450 -8.06 -17.28 -2.09
N VAL A 451 -9.10 -16.86 -1.37
CA VAL A 451 -10.23 -17.72 -0.97
C VAL A 451 -11.01 -18.20 -2.19
N LEU A 452 -11.34 -17.31 -3.13
CA LEU A 452 -12.03 -17.65 -4.37
C LEU A 452 -11.18 -18.58 -5.25
N GLN A 453 -9.87 -18.38 -5.30
CA GLN A 453 -8.94 -19.28 -5.98
C GLN A 453 -8.99 -20.69 -5.38
N ALA A 454 -9.01 -20.81 -4.05
CA ALA A 454 -9.13 -22.09 -3.36
C ALA A 454 -10.48 -22.78 -3.63
N CYS A 455 -11.59 -22.03 -3.62
CA CYS A 455 -12.91 -22.55 -4.01
C CYS A 455 -12.93 -23.11 -5.44
N GLY A 456 -12.20 -22.49 -6.38
CA GLY A 456 -12.10 -22.97 -7.75
C GLY A 456 -11.09 -24.10 -7.98
N GLN A 457 -10.35 -24.53 -6.96
CA GLN A 457 -9.41 -25.65 -7.05
C GLN A 457 -9.91 -26.91 -6.32
N ASP A 458 -10.72 -26.73 -5.28
CA ASP A 458 -11.28 -27.82 -4.48
C ASP A 458 -12.79 -27.96 -4.74
N GLU A 459 -13.20 -29.12 -5.25
CA GLU A 459 -14.62 -29.44 -5.51
C GLU A 459 -15.48 -29.33 -4.24
N GLY A 460 -14.93 -29.66 -3.07
CA GLY A 460 -15.66 -29.57 -1.80
C GLY A 460 -16.03 -28.14 -1.41
N LEU A 461 -15.21 -27.16 -1.82
CA LEU A 461 -15.38 -25.74 -1.49
C LEU A 461 -15.99 -24.93 -2.64
N SER A 462 -16.16 -25.55 -3.81
CA SER A 462 -16.69 -24.88 -5.00
C SER A 462 -17.99 -24.14 -4.70
N HIS A 463 -18.94 -24.77 -4.00
CA HIS A 463 -20.25 -24.18 -3.67
C HIS A 463 -20.16 -22.85 -2.89
N LEU A 464 -19.08 -22.61 -2.14
CA LEU A 464 -18.88 -21.41 -1.33
C LEU A 464 -18.38 -20.20 -2.14
N GLY A 465 -17.90 -20.37 -3.38
CA GLY A 465 -17.33 -19.27 -4.17
C GLY A 465 -18.29 -18.09 -4.35
N THR A 466 -19.57 -18.36 -4.66
CA THR A 466 -20.60 -17.31 -4.78
C THR A 466 -20.88 -16.62 -3.45
N HIS A 467 -20.89 -17.39 -2.35
CA HIS A 467 -21.09 -16.85 -1.01
C HIS A 467 -19.97 -15.87 -0.62
N TYR A 468 -18.71 -16.23 -0.87
CA TYR A 468 -17.58 -15.35 -0.56
C TYR A 468 -17.53 -14.10 -1.44
N LEU A 469 -17.91 -14.20 -2.72
CA LEU A 469 -18.05 -13.02 -3.57
C LEU A 469 -19.16 -12.08 -3.04
N GLU A 470 -20.30 -12.63 -2.63
CA GLU A 470 -21.39 -11.83 -2.06
C GLU A 470 -21.01 -11.18 -0.73
N SER A 471 -20.31 -11.91 0.16
CA SER A 471 -19.80 -11.37 1.44
C SER A 471 -18.80 -10.23 1.18
N MET A 472 -17.86 -10.41 0.24
CA MET A 472 -16.91 -9.35 -0.16
C MET A 472 -17.62 -8.04 -0.53
N ILE A 473 -18.69 -8.11 -1.32
CA ILE A 473 -19.45 -6.94 -1.78
C ILE A 473 -20.33 -6.37 -0.66
N ARG A 474 -21.12 -7.22 0.01
CA ARG A 474 -22.19 -6.77 0.91
C ARG A 474 -21.73 -6.52 2.34
N GLU A 475 -20.87 -7.39 2.87
CA GLU A 475 -20.43 -7.32 4.26
C GLU A 475 -19.17 -6.47 4.40
N TYR A 476 -18.24 -6.58 3.45
CA TYR A 476 -16.97 -5.87 3.47
C TYR A 476 -16.93 -4.61 2.58
N GLY A 477 -17.96 -4.38 1.76
CA GLY A 477 -18.08 -3.17 0.93
C GLY A 477 -16.96 -3.00 -0.10
N MET A 478 -16.41 -4.12 -0.61
CA MET A 478 -15.29 -4.11 -1.55
C MET A 478 -15.78 -4.30 -2.99
N ASP A 479 -15.24 -3.50 -3.89
CA ASP A 479 -15.50 -3.65 -5.32
C ASP A 479 -14.69 -4.83 -5.89
N PRO A 480 -15.34 -5.82 -6.54
CA PRO A 480 -14.63 -6.97 -7.09
C PRO A 480 -13.76 -6.55 -8.27
N MET A 481 -12.43 -6.68 -8.18
CA MET A 481 -11.48 -6.50 -9.29
C MET A 481 -11.60 -7.59 -10.39
N PRO A 482 -11.09 -7.36 -11.63
CA PRO A 482 -11.10 -8.33 -12.73
C PRO A 482 -10.57 -9.73 -12.39
N GLU A 483 -9.61 -9.82 -11.47
CA GLU A 483 -9.02 -11.07 -10.99
C GLU A 483 -10.05 -11.91 -10.20
N HIS A 484 -10.90 -11.28 -9.38
CA HIS A 484 -11.99 -11.97 -8.67
C HIS A 484 -13.00 -12.52 -9.67
N CYS A 485 -13.37 -11.72 -10.67
CA CYS A 485 -14.26 -12.14 -11.76
C CYS A 485 -13.67 -13.34 -12.51
N SER A 486 -12.36 -13.30 -12.83
CA SER A 486 -11.66 -14.40 -13.49
C SER A 486 -11.68 -15.70 -12.67
N CYS A 487 -11.51 -15.63 -11.35
CA CYS A 487 -11.67 -16.79 -10.45
C CYS A 487 -13.10 -17.35 -10.49
N MET A 488 -14.11 -16.48 -10.46
CA MET A 488 -15.52 -16.89 -10.53
C MET A 488 -15.89 -17.50 -11.88
N ILE A 489 -15.39 -16.95 -12.99
CA ILE A 489 -15.60 -17.49 -14.33
C ILE A 489 -15.05 -18.91 -14.43
N ARG A 490 -13.84 -19.15 -13.92
CA ARG A 490 -13.23 -20.50 -13.89
C ARG A 490 -14.07 -21.47 -13.05
N LEU A 491 -14.53 -21.04 -11.88
CA LEU A 491 -15.40 -21.84 -11.01
C LEU A 491 -16.77 -22.16 -11.64
N LEU A 492 -17.38 -21.20 -12.33
CA LEU A 492 -18.63 -21.42 -13.08
C LEU A 492 -18.41 -22.31 -14.30
N GLY A 493 -17.26 -22.18 -14.97
CA GLY A 493 -16.84 -23.04 -16.06
C GLY A 493 -16.72 -24.50 -15.66
N GLN A 494 -16.13 -24.79 -14.51
CA GLN A 494 -16.06 -26.15 -13.93
C GLN A 494 -17.44 -26.76 -13.68
N ARG A 495 -18.45 -25.93 -13.41
CA ARG A 495 -19.85 -26.35 -13.24
C ARG A 495 -20.64 -26.41 -14.54
N GLY A 496 -20.03 -26.06 -15.68
CA GLY A 496 -20.71 -25.94 -16.98
C GLY A 496 -21.64 -24.73 -17.09
N GLU A 497 -21.57 -23.77 -16.17
CA GLU A 497 -22.45 -22.59 -16.12
C GLU A 497 -21.84 -21.36 -16.80
N VAL A 498 -21.18 -21.55 -17.95
CA VAL A 498 -20.46 -20.46 -18.65
C VAL A 498 -21.34 -19.30 -19.10
N TRP A 499 -22.64 -19.53 -19.32
CA TRP A 499 -23.59 -18.45 -19.60
C TRP A 499 -23.79 -17.52 -18.41
N LYS A 500 -23.73 -18.03 -17.16
CA LYS A 500 -23.74 -17.18 -15.95
C LYS A 500 -22.44 -16.41 -15.83
N ALA A 501 -21.34 -17.02 -16.26
CA ALA A 501 -20.04 -16.37 -16.27
C ALA A 501 -20.00 -15.18 -17.25
N GLU A 502 -20.60 -15.33 -18.44
CA GLU A 502 -20.81 -14.24 -19.39
C GLU A 502 -21.68 -13.12 -18.80
N TRP A 503 -22.81 -13.47 -18.18
CA TRP A 503 -23.68 -12.49 -17.50
C TRP A 503 -22.93 -11.72 -16.40
N LEU A 504 -22.12 -12.41 -15.59
CA LEU A 504 -21.35 -11.80 -14.51
C LEU A 504 -20.35 -10.74 -15.01
N ILE A 505 -19.74 -10.95 -16.18
CA ILE A 505 -18.83 -9.95 -16.80
C ILE A 505 -19.57 -8.63 -17.04
N HIS A 506 -20.80 -8.70 -17.53
CA HIS A 506 -21.61 -7.52 -17.81
C HIS A 506 -22.14 -6.86 -16.53
N GLU A 507 -22.61 -7.66 -15.57
CA GLU A 507 -23.11 -7.16 -14.28
C GLU A 507 -22.04 -6.38 -13.51
N LEU A 508 -20.80 -6.86 -13.52
CA LEU A 508 -19.68 -6.20 -12.87
C LEU A 508 -19.04 -5.08 -13.71
N GLY A 509 -19.57 -4.79 -14.91
CA GLY A 509 -19.05 -3.72 -15.77
C GLY A 509 -17.71 -4.04 -16.46
N TYR A 510 -17.29 -5.31 -16.51
CA TYR A 510 -16.01 -5.74 -17.10
C TYR A 510 -16.07 -6.12 -18.58
N GLY A 511 -17.12 -5.71 -19.29
CA GLY A 511 -17.30 -6.01 -20.72
C GLY A 511 -16.17 -5.50 -21.64
N SER A 512 -15.40 -4.50 -21.20
CA SER A 512 -14.24 -3.95 -21.91
C SER A 512 -12.89 -4.51 -21.44
N CYS A 513 -12.86 -5.49 -20.52
CA CYS A 513 -11.63 -6.04 -19.97
C CYS A 513 -11.25 -7.37 -20.66
N GLY A 514 -10.16 -7.41 -21.41
CA GLY A 514 -9.73 -8.62 -22.15
C GLY A 514 -9.38 -9.81 -21.24
N LEU A 515 -8.92 -9.57 -20.01
CA LEU A 515 -8.56 -10.61 -19.04
C LEU A 515 -9.73 -11.55 -18.71
N VAL A 516 -10.91 -10.98 -18.43
CA VAL A 516 -12.09 -11.78 -18.05
C VAL A 516 -12.65 -12.58 -19.24
N TRP A 517 -12.56 -12.03 -20.45
CA TRP A 517 -12.95 -12.75 -21.67
C TRP A 517 -11.98 -13.89 -22.00
N ARG A 518 -10.66 -13.72 -21.77
CA ARG A 518 -9.69 -14.82 -21.86
C ARG A 518 -9.98 -15.92 -20.85
N ALA A 519 -10.33 -15.56 -19.61
CA ALA A 519 -10.76 -16.52 -18.60
C ALA A 519 -12.04 -17.27 -19.03
N LEU A 520 -13.01 -16.58 -19.64
CA LEU A 520 -14.24 -17.18 -20.16
C LEU A 520 -13.97 -18.15 -21.31
N LEU A 521 -13.13 -17.77 -22.27
CA LEU A 521 -12.74 -18.65 -23.38
C LEU A 521 -12.07 -19.93 -22.86
N GLY A 522 -11.20 -19.81 -21.86
CA GLY A 522 -10.58 -20.96 -21.19
C GLY A 522 -11.60 -21.86 -20.48
N ALA A 523 -12.56 -21.26 -19.77
CA ALA A 523 -13.67 -21.97 -19.13
C ALA A 523 -14.56 -22.71 -20.14
N CYS A 524 -14.90 -22.07 -21.26
CA CYS A 524 -15.65 -22.70 -22.36
C CYS A 524 -14.88 -23.86 -22.99
N GLY A 525 -13.55 -23.73 -23.13
CA GLY A 525 -12.70 -24.82 -23.60
C GLY A 525 -12.74 -26.04 -22.67
N ALA A 526 -12.82 -25.82 -21.35
CA ALA A 526 -12.90 -26.89 -20.36
C ALA A 526 -14.28 -27.58 -20.32
N CYS A 527 -15.38 -26.82 -20.47
CA CYS A 527 -16.73 -27.38 -20.44
C CYS A 527 -17.30 -27.76 -21.82
N GLY A 528 -16.61 -27.40 -22.90
CA GLY A 528 -17.01 -27.69 -24.29
C GLY A 528 -18.13 -26.81 -24.84
N ASP A 529 -18.42 -25.64 -24.26
CA ASP A 529 -19.49 -24.76 -24.78
C ASP A 529 -18.97 -23.90 -25.96
N LEU A 530 -19.24 -24.37 -27.17
CA LEU A 530 -18.77 -23.70 -28.39
C LEU A 530 -19.44 -22.33 -28.62
N LYS A 531 -20.68 -22.13 -28.18
CA LYS A 531 -21.45 -20.92 -28.47
C LYS A 531 -20.88 -19.73 -27.70
N VAL A 532 -20.67 -19.90 -26.40
CA VAL A 532 -20.08 -18.86 -25.55
C VAL A 532 -18.59 -18.66 -25.89
N ALA A 533 -17.89 -19.72 -26.30
CA ALA A 533 -16.51 -19.62 -26.77
C ALA A 533 -16.34 -18.70 -27.99
N GLU A 534 -17.23 -18.81 -28.99
CA GLU A 534 -17.19 -17.95 -30.18
C GLU A 534 -17.43 -16.47 -29.82
N VAL A 535 -18.34 -16.17 -28.90
CA VAL A 535 -18.59 -14.82 -28.38
C VAL A 535 -17.36 -14.29 -27.64
N ALA A 536 -16.80 -15.07 -26.72
CA ALA A 536 -15.62 -14.69 -25.95
C ALA A 536 -14.41 -14.42 -26.87
N ALA A 537 -14.19 -15.28 -27.86
CA ALA A 537 -13.12 -15.10 -28.84
C ALA A 537 -13.29 -13.84 -29.69
N ALA A 538 -14.50 -13.58 -30.19
CA ALA A 538 -14.79 -12.35 -30.95
C ALA A 538 -14.53 -11.11 -30.10
N LYS A 539 -14.91 -11.12 -28.82
CA LYS A 539 -14.68 -10.00 -27.90
C LYS A 539 -13.20 -9.79 -27.57
N ILE A 540 -12.41 -10.86 -27.39
CA ILE A 540 -10.96 -10.73 -27.19
C ILE A 540 -10.31 -10.10 -28.43
N ILE A 541 -10.70 -10.53 -29.64
CA ILE A 541 -10.17 -9.95 -30.89
C ILE A 541 -10.54 -8.47 -31.02
N GLU A 542 -11.76 -8.08 -30.63
CA GLU A 542 -12.19 -6.68 -30.60
C GLU A 542 -11.37 -5.83 -29.62
N LEU A 543 -11.04 -6.36 -28.44
CA LEU A 543 -10.40 -5.60 -27.35
C LEU A 543 -8.87 -5.60 -27.42
N GLU A 544 -8.26 -6.76 -27.68
CA GLU A 544 -6.81 -6.99 -27.61
C GLU A 544 -6.17 -7.16 -29.00
N GLY A 545 -6.99 -7.25 -30.07
CA GLY A 545 -6.53 -7.60 -31.40
C GLY A 545 -6.32 -9.10 -31.59
N ASP A 546 -5.72 -9.47 -32.73
CA ASP A 546 -5.49 -10.88 -33.07
C ASP A 546 -4.48 -11.53 -32.12
N ASN A 547 -4.92 -12.56 -31.39
CA ASN A 547 -4.10 -13.29 -30.41
C ASN A 547 -4.01 -14.78 -30.80
N GLU A 548 -2.79 -15.31 -30.90
CA GLU A 548 -2.55 -16.71 -31.24
C GLU A 548 -3.29 -17.69 -30.34
N LEU A 549 -3.31 -17.43 -29.02
CA LEU A 549 -3.93 -18.29 -28.02
C LEU A 549 -5.43 -18.47 -28.27
N VAL A 550 -6.10 -17.42 -28.76
CA VAL A 550 -7.54 -17.46 -29.08
C VAL A 550 -7.80 -18.43 -30.23
N TYR A 551 -6.99 -18.36 -31.28
CA TYR A 551 -7.13 -19.27 -32.42
C TYR A 551 -6.79 -20.72 -32.06
N VAL A 552 -5.74 -20.95 -31.26
CA VAL A 552 -5.39 -22.31 -30.82
C VAL A 552 -6.53 -22.92 -30.00
N LEU A 553 -7.10 -22.17 -29.04
CA LEU A 553 -8.22 -22.64 -28.22
C LEU A 553 -9.48 -22.92 -29.05
N LEU A 554 -9.87 -22.00 -29.95
CA LEU A 554 -11.00 -22.22 -30.86
C LEU A 554 -10.77 -23.41 -31.80
N SER A 555 -9.57 -23.56 -32.36
CA SER A 555 -9.24 -24.71 -33.22
C SER A 555 -9.37 -26.03 -32.46
N ASN A 556 -8.96 -26.09 -31.19
CA ASN A 556 -9.10 -27.28 -30.37
C ASN A 556 -10.57 -27.58 -30.06
N MET A 557 -11.38 -26.54 -29.77
CA MET A 557 -12.82 -26.68 -29.56
C MET A 557 -13.56 -27.11 -30.83
N TYR A 558 -13.23 -26.57 -32.01
CA TYR A 558 -13.81 -27.05 -33.28
C TYR A 558 -13.44 -28.50 -33.56
N ALA A 559 -12.20 -28.90 -33.26
CA ALA A 559 -11.77 -30.30 -33.41
C ALA A 559 -12.54 -31.24 -32.46
N SER A 560 -12.76 -30.86 -31.19
CA SER A 560 -13.52 -31.67 -30.23
C SER A 560 -15.00 -31.85 -30.62
N HIS A 561 -15.54 -30.92 -31.39
CA HIS A 561 -16.90 -30.97 -31.95
C HIS A 561 -16.97 -31.58 -33.37
N GLY A 562 -15.86 -32.08 -33.92
CA GLY A 562 -15.80 -32.69 -35.25
C GLY A 562 -15.93 -31.70 -36.42
N ARG A 563 -15.83 -30.39 -36.18
CA ARG A 563 -15.92 -29.32 -37.18
C ARG A 563 -14.58 -29.10 -37.91
N TRP A 564 -14.11 -30.11 -38.64
CA TRP A 564 -12.79 -30.11 -39.31
C TRP A 564 -12.63 -29.06 -40.42
N SER A 565 -13.72 -28.63 -41.04
CA SER A 565 -13.72 -27.52 -42.01
C SER A 565 -13.30 -26.21 -41.35
N ASP A 566 -13.85 -25.92 -40.17
CA ASP A 566 -13.57 -24.70 -39.42
C ASP A 566 -12.16 -24.71 -38.84
N VAL A 567 -11.68 -25.88 -38.38
CA VAL A 567 -10.27 -26.09 -38.00
C VAL A 567 -9.33 -25.74 -39.16
N SER A 568 -9.64 -26.22 -40.37
CA SER A 568 -8.81 -25.98 -41.55
C SER A 568 -8.81 -24.50 -41.94
N ALA A 569 -9.97 -23.84 -41.88
CA ALA A 569 -10.09 -22.40 -42.13
C ALA A 569 -9.33 -21.56 -41.10
N LEU A 570 -9.41 -21.91 -39.82
CA LEU A 570 -8.72 -21.20 -38.74
C LEU A 570 -7.20 -21.34 -38.82
N ARG A 571 -6.71 -22.53 -39.15
CA ARG A 571 -5.27 -22.79 -39.36
C ARG A 571 -4.72 -22.02 -40.55
N GLU A 572 -5.49 -21.90 -41.62
CA GLU A 572 -5.10 -21.09 -42.77
C GLU A 572 -5.07 -19.59 -42.42
N LEU A 573 -6.02 -19.11 -41.59
CA LEU A 573 -6.01 -17.76 -41.07
C LEU A 573 -4.76 -17.49 -40.21
N MET A 574 -4.41 -18.41 -39.29
CA MET A 574 -3.21 -18.31 -38.47
C MET A 574 -1.94 -18.22 -39.32
N ARG A 575 -1.84 -19.05 -40.37
CA ARG A 575 -0.71 -19.05 -41.32
C ARG A 575 -0.59 -17.73 -42.08
N LYS A 576 -1.71 -17.18 -42.57
CA LYS A 576 -1.75 -15.89 -43.26
C LYS A 576 -1.32 -14.71 -42.37
N ARG A 577 -1.56 -14.81 -41.07
CA ARG A 577 -1.21 -13.79 -40.07
C ARG A 577 0.18 -13.99 -39.45
N GLY A 578 0.92 -15.01 -39.88
CA GLY A 578 2.30 -15.24 -39.44
C GLY A 578 2.44 -15.92 -38.08
N PHE A 579 1.34 -16.40 -37.48
CA PHE A 579 1.40 -17.14 -36.21
C PHE A 579 2.02 -18.52 -36.42
N ARG A 580 2.96 -18.90 -35.56
CA ARG A 580 3.57 -20.23 -35.51
C ARG A 580 3.43 -20.75 -34.10
N LYS A 581 2.90 -21.98 -33.96
CA LYS A 581 2.79 -22.67 -32.68
C LYS A 581 4.18 -22.80 -32.04
N GLU A 582 4.49 -21.95 -31.06
CA GLU A 582 5.65 -22.13 -30.20
C GLU A 582 5.40 -23.31 -29.24
N ALA A 583 6.41 -24.15 -29.04
CA ALA A 583 6.35 -25.20 -28.04
C ALA A 583 6.35 -24.55 -26.64
N GLY A 584 5.50 -25.02 -25.73
CA GLY A 584 5.48 -24.51 -24.37
C GLY A 584 6.75 -24.94 -23.62
N PHE A 585 7.51 -23.98 -23.12
CA PHE A 585 8.71 -24.26 -22.33
C PHE A 585 8.36 -24.39 -20.83
N SER A 586 9.06 -25.29 -20.14
CA SER A 586 9.06 -25.32 -18.67
C SER A 586 10.48 -25.07 -18.15
N TRP A 587 10.58 -24.26 -17.11
CA TRP A 587 11.85 -23.94 -16.46
C TRP A 587 12.10 -24.94 -15.33
N ILE A 588 13.22 -25.66 -15.39
CA ILE A 588 13.68 -26.51 -14.29
C ILE A 588 15.10 -26.09 -13.94
N GLU A 589 15.33 -25.80 -12.66
CA GLU A 589 16.66 -25.49 -12.13
C GLU A 589 17.46 -26.80 -12.01
N VAL A 590 18.50 -26.96 -12.85
CA VAL A 590 19.43 -28.10 -12.80
C VAL A 590 20.82 -27.56 -12.46
N GLU A 591 21.35 -27.96 -11.30
CA GLU A 591 22.75 -27.70 -10.88
C GLU A 591 23.23 -26.23 -11.04
N ASN A 592 22.45 -25.26 -10.54
CA ASN A 592 22.72 -23.81 -10.61
C ASN A 592 22.67 -23.18 -12.01
N VAL A 593 22.18 -23.89 -13.02
CA VAL A 593 21.88 -23.33 -14.34
C VAL A 593 20.37 -23.37 -14.57
N VAL A 594 19.79 -22.20 -14.83
CA VAL A 594 18.40 -22.09 -15.27
C VAL A 594 18.35 -22.51 -16.73
N SER A 595 17.96 -23.76 -16.99
CA SER A 595 17.85 -24.33 -18.33
C SER A 595 16.39 -24.41 -18.78
N THR A 596 16.11 -23.96 -20.01
CA THR A 596 14.84 -24.21 -20.70
C THR A 596 14.81 -25.65 -21.17
N LEU A 597 13.80 -26.43 -20.77
CA LEU A 597 13.50 -27.73 -21.39
C LEU A 597 12.49 -27.54 -22.53
N ASN A 598 12.83 -28.13 -23.69
CA ASN A 598 11.98 -28.20 -24.89
C ASN A 598 10.90 -29.27 -24.78
#